data_AF-A0A7K0Y5K8-F1
#
_entry.id   AF-A0A7K0Y5K8-F1
#
_cell.length_a   1.000
_cell.length_b   1.000
_cell.length_c   1.000
_cell.angle_alpha   90.00
_cell.angle_beta   90.00
_cell.angle_gamma   90.00
#
_symmetry.space_group_name_H-M   'P 1'
#
loop_
_entity.id
_entity.type
_entity.pdbx_description
1 polymer ?
#
loop_
_entity_poly.entity_id
_entity_poly.type
_entity_poly.pdbx_seq_one_letter_code
_entity_poly.pdbx_strand_id
1 'polypeptide(L)'
;MVAQFRHNSLPYPASGAWMSGDPVGHRQFYTFAEERPFSLEGGASLSNVTVAYETWGTLNSDASNAILVCHAWTGDSHVTGPASEGHPTPGWWEGVVGRGHAVDTEKYFVVCANVLGGCQGSTGPASLHPDDGKPYGLRFPVVTIRDMV
;
A
#
# COMPACT_ATOMS: atom_id res chain seq x y z
N MET A 1 17.71 26.02 12.65
CA MET A 1 16.24 26.20 12.70
C MET A 1 15.70 24.93 13.35
N VAL A 2 15.25 25.02 14.59
CA VAL A 2 14.87 23.84 15.39
C VAL A 2 13.49 23.37 14.93
N ALA A 3 13.38 22.14 14.43
CA ALA A 3 12.09 21.54 14.08
C ALA A 3 11.24 21.46 15.35
N GLN A 4 10.20 22.28 15.40
CA GLN A 4 9.24 22.28 16.49
C GLN A 4 8.40 21.01 16.32
N PHE A 5 8.79 19.91 16.99
CA PHE A 5 7.95 18.73 17.15
C PHE A 5 6.70 19.15 17.92
N ARG A 6 5.67 19.63 17.20
CA ARG A 6 4.39 19.94 17.81
C ARG A 6 3.79 18.62 18.29
N HIS A 7 3.85 18.36 19.59
CA HIS A 7 2.90 17.46 20.23
C HIS A 7 1.51 17.99 19.92
N ASN A 8 0.78 17.24 19.08
CA ASN A 8 -0.63 17.48 18.84
C ASN A 8 -1.37 17.23 20.17
N SER A 9 -2.36 18.06 20.49
CA SER A 9 -3.13 17.94 21.75
C SER A 9 -4.13 16.78 21.73
N LEU A 10 -4.32 16.16 20.56
CA LEU A 10 -5.08 14.93 20.42
C LEU A 10 -4.23 13.73 20.88
N PRO A 11 -4.83 12.75 21.58
CA PRO A 11 -4.14 11.52 21.91
C PRO A 11 -3.62 10.87 20.62
N TYR A 12 -2.40 10.32 20.67
CA TYR A 12 -1.88 9.55 19.55
C TYR A 12 -2.86 8.41 19.24
N PRO A 13 -3.14 8.15 17.95
CA PRO A 13 -4.00 7.05 17.58
C PRO A 13 -3.36 5.73 18.05
N ALA A 14 -4.22 4.77 18.43
CA ALA A 14 -3.77 3.45 18.88
C ALA A 14 -3.07 2.63 17.78
N SER A 15 -3.15 3.07 16.51
CA SER A 15 -2.56 2.43 15.34
C SER A 15 -1.91 3.48 14.43
N GLY A 16 -0.80 3.10 13.80
CA GLY A 16 -0.19 3.84 12.69
C GLY A 16 -0.64 3.35 11.30
N ALA A 17 -1.65 2.48 11.25
CA ALA A 17 -2.25 2.06 9.99
C ALA A 17 -3.00 3.23 9.34
N TRP A 18 -2.88 3.33 8.02
CA TRP A 18 -3.68 4.25 7.22
C TRP A 18 -5.16 3.87 7.29
N MET A 19 -6.02 4.86 7.52
CA MET A 19 -7.47 4.72 7.61
C MET A 19 -8.17 5.55 6.53
N SER A 20 -9.38 5.14 6.15
CA SER A 20 -10.22 5.93 5.25
C SER A 20 -10.47 7.32 5.85
N GLY A 21 -10.07 8.36 5.14
CA GLY A 21 -10.11 9.75 5.59
C GLY A 21 -8.73 10.35 5.89
N ASP A 22 -7.70 9.51 6.06
CA ASP A 22 -6.33 9.98 6.11
C ASP A 22 -5.87 10.47 4.72
N PRO A 23 -4.91 11.39 4.67
CA PRO A 23 -4.32 11.82 3.40
C PRO A 23 -3.78 10.62 2.61
N VAL A 24 -4.19 10.52 1.34
CA VAL A 24 -3.87 9.37 0.48
C VAL A 24 -2.43 9.37 -0.04
N GLY A 25 -1.76 10.54 -0.01
CA GLY A 25 -0.49 10.73 -0.70
C GLY A 25 -0.64 10.49 -2.20
N HIS A 26 0.21 9.62 -2.75
CA HIS A 26 0.17 9.25 -4.16
C HIS A 26 -0.52 7.90 -4.40
N ARG A 27 -1.06 7.27 -3.36
CA ARG A 27 -1.70 5.95 -3.45
C ARG A 27 -2.93 6.01 -4.34
N GLN A 28 -3.00 5.05 -5.25
CA GLN A 28 -4.22 4.64 -5.94
C GLN A 28 -4.78 3.39 -5.26
N PHE A 29 -6.07 3.13 -5.46
CA PHE A 29 -6.76 2.02 -4.84
C PHE A 29 -7.53 1.22 -5.88
N TYR A 30 -7.40 -0.10 -5.82
CA TYR A 30 -8.18 -1.02 -6.63
C TYR A 30 -8.90 -2.00 -5.70
N THR A 31 -10.22 -2.06 -5.80
CA THR A 31 -11.03 -3.02 -5.04
C THR A 31 -11.49 -4.15 -5.96
N PHE A 32 -11.37 -5.38 -5.46
CA PHE A 32 -11.83 -6.59 -6.13
C PHE A 32 -12.54 -7.51 -5.13
N ALA A 33 -12.95 -8.69 -5.61
CA ALA A 33 -13.71 -9.66 -4.82
C ALA A 33 -15.04 -9.10 -4.29
N GLU A 34 -15.69 -8.22 -5.06
CA GLU A 34 -17.01 -7.65 -4.74
C GLU A 34 -18.13 -8.67 -4.99
N GLU A 35 -18.07 -9.39 -6.12
CA GLU A 35 -19.07 -10.40 -6.48
C GLU A 35 -18.69 -11.82 -6.04
N ARG A 36 -17.39 -12.13 -6.03
CA ARG A 36 -16.86 -13.46 -5.70
C ARG A 36 -15.71 -13.32 -4.69
N PRO A 37 -15.82 -13.94 -3.50
CA PRO A 37 -14.77 -13.88 -2.49
C PRO A 37 -13.43 -14.39 -3.03
N PHE A 38 -12.35 -13.70 -2.67
CA PHE A 38 -10.98 -14.11 -2.90
C PHE A 38 -10.64 -15.27 -1.96
N SER A 39 -10.31 -16.43 -2.52
CA SER A 39 -9.95 -17.62 -1.75
C SER A 39 -8.47 -17.57 -1.36
N LEU A 40 -8.19 -17.66 -0.07
CA LEU A 40 -6.83 -17.64 0.47
C LEU A 40 -6.24 -19.06 0.50
N GLU A 41 -4.92 -19.18 0.44
CA GLU A 41 -4.17 -20.44 0.55
C GLU A 41 -4.53 -21.19 1.84
N GLY A 42 -4.81 -20.46 2.93
CA GLY A 42 -5.25 -21.02 4.21
C GLY A 42 -6.70 -21.53 4.25
N GLY A 43 -7.44 -21.48 3.14
CA GLY A 43 -8.82 -21.96 3.02
C GLY A 43 -9.90 -20.98 3.51
N ALA A 44 -9.51 -19.84 4.07
CA ALA A 44 -10.42 -18.72 4.33
C ALA A 44 -10.71 -17.93 3.05
N SER A 45 -11.64 -16.96 3.13
CA SER A 45 -11.93 -16.06 2.02
C SER A 45 -12.13 -14.62 2.47
N LEU A 46 -11.80 -13.67 1.61
CA LEU A 46 -12.05 -12.24 1.80
C LEU A 46 -12.94 -11.69 0.68
N SER A 47 -13.84 -10.78 1.04
CA SER A 47 -14.67 -10.02 0.09
C SER A 47 -14.29 -8.54 0.16
N ASN A 48 -14.54 -7.80 -0.93
CA ASN A 48 -14.24 -6.37 -1.03
C ASN A 48 -12.78 -6.05 -0.66
N VAL A 49 -11.85 -6.79 -1.27
CA VAL A 49 -10.42 -6.63 -1.02
C VAL A 49 -9.91 -5.42 -1.78
N THR A 50 -9.38 -4.43 -1.07
CA THR A 50 -8.74 -3.24 -1.62
C THR A 50 -7.22 -3.42 -1.60
N VAL A 51 -6.57 -3.07 -2.71
CA VAL A 51 -5.12 -2.98 -2.84
C VAL A 51 -4.76 -1.51 -3.05
N ALA A 52 -3.92 -0.98 -2.16
CA ALA A 52 -3.28 0.31 -2.35
C ALA A 52 -2.00 0.11 -3.17
N TYR A 53 -1.80 0.93 -4.21
CA TYR A 53 -0.63 0.84 -5.07
C TYR A 53 -0.20 2.22 -5.58
N GLU A 54 1.03 2.31 -6.06
CA GLU A 54 1.57 3.49 -6.74
C GLU A 54 2.24 3.10 -8.05
N THR A 55 2.35 4.08 -8.95
CA THR A 55 2.92 3.89 -10.28
C THR A 55 3.85 5.04 -10.65
N TRP A 56 4.94 4.75 -11.35
CA TRP A 56 5.87 5.74 -11.90
C TRP A 56 6.20 5.46 -13.36
N GLY A 57 6.49 6.51 -14.12
CA GLY A 57 6.71 6.41 -15.56
C GLY A 57 5.41 6.21 -16.34
N THR A 58 5.55 5.77 -17.59
CA THR A 58 4.42 5.60 -18.52
C THR A 58 4.46 4.22 -19.16
N LEU A 59 3.34 3.50 -19.10
CA LEU A 59 3.19 2.22 -19.78
C LEU A 59 3.17 2.46 -21.29
N ASN A 60 4.03 1.73 -22.03
CA ASN A 60 4.08 1.83 -23.47
C ASN A 60 2.89 1.10 -24.14
N SER A 61 2.67 1.33 -25.43
CA SER A 61 1.47 0.86 -26.12
C SER A 61 1.34 -0.67 -26.24
N ASP A 62 2.46 -1.40 -26.18
CA ASP A 62 2.50 -2.87 -26.17
C ASP A 62 2.67 -3.47 -24.76
N ALA A 63 2.65 -2.62 -23.72
CA ALA A 63 2.81 -2.98 -22.31
C ALA A 63 4.09 -3.78 -21.98
N SER A 64 5.13 -3.69 -22.80
CA SER A 64 6.37 -4.45 -22.64
C SER A 64 7.34 -3.85 -21.62
N ASN A 65 7.06 -2.68 -21.05
CA ASN A 65 7.97 -1.95 -20.17
C ASN A 65 7.55 -1.93 -18.69
N ALA A 66 6.62 -2.80 -18.28
CA ALA A 66 6.15 -2.87 -16.90
C ALA A 66 7.15 -3.59 -15.96
N ILE A 67 7.38 -3.02 -14.78
CA ILE A 67 8.14 -3.63 -13.68
C ILE A 67 7.28 -3.61 -12.41
N LEU A 68 7.09 -4.77 -11.80
CA LEU A 68 6.48 -4.90 -10.47
C LEU A 68 7.58 -4.88 -9.40
N VAL A 69 7.48 -3.95 -8.45
CA VAL A 69 8.31 -3.91 -7.25
C VAL A 69 7.52 -4.53 -6.09
N CYS A 70 8.12 -5.51 -5.43
CA CYS A 70 7.58 -6.11 -4.22
C CYS A 70 8.32 -5.52 -3.01
N HIS A 71 7.60 -4.89 -2.08
CA HIS A 71 8.21 -4.25 -0.92
C HIS A 71 8.68 -5.28 0.13
N ALA A 72 9.61 -4.85 1.00
CA ALA A 72 10.09 -5.64 2.13
C ALA A 72 9.05 -5.72 3.27
N TRP A 73 9.37 -6.39 4.38
CA TRP A 73 8.43 -6.64 5.49
C TRP A 73 7.65 -5.40 5.95
N THR A 74 8.35 -4.32 6.30
CA THR A 74 7.73 -3.07 6.81
C THR A 74 7.58 -2.00 5.74
N GLY A 75 7.81 -2.35 4.47
CA GLY A 75 7.61 -1.43 3.35
C GLY A 75 6.13 -1.24 3.03
N ASP A 76 5.88 -0.33 2.11
CA ASP A 76 4.56 -0.07 1.54
C ASP A 76 4.65 0.19 0.03
N SER A 77 3.57 0.68 -0.57
CA SER A 77 3.53 1.02 -1.99
C SER A 77 4.47 2.18 -2.36
N HIS A 78 5.01 2.96 -1.43
CA HIS A 78 5.74 4.21 -1.73
C HIS A 78 7.24 3.97 -1.97
N VAL A 79 7.59 3.55 -3.18
CA VAL A 79 8.96 3.18 -3.55
C VAL A 79 9.88 4.38 -3.68
N THR A 80 9.44 5.45 -4.34
CA THR A 80 10.24 6.64 -4.64
C THR A 80 9.37 7.89 -4.69
N GLY A 81 9.90 9.03 -4.24
CA GLY A 81 9.18 10.28 -4.14
C GLY A 81 9.40 10.98 -2.81
N PRO A 82 9.16 12.31 -2.76
CA PRO A 82 9.39 13.09 -1.57
C PRO A 82 8.39 12.74 -0.47
N ALA A 83 8.81 12.95 0.78
CA ALA A 83 7.86 13.02 1.88
C ALA A 83 6.79 14.08 1.60
N SER A 84 5.53 13.74 1.84
CA SER A 84 4.38 14.58 1.59
C SER A 84 3.23 14.24 2.53
N GLU A 85 2.12 14.96 2.43
CA GLU A 85 0.92 14.61 3.20
C GLU A 85 0.41 13.22 2.78
N GLY A 86 0.37 12.27 3.72
CA GLY A 86 0.05 10.86 3.45
C GLY A 86 1.28 9.95 3.26
N HIS A 87 2.46 10.54 3.08
CA HIS A 87 3.77 9.87 3.01
C HIS A 87 4.76 10.59 3.95
N PRO A 88 4.76 10.28 5.26
CA PRO A 88 5.53 11.04 6.25
C PRO A 88 7.06 10.93 6.06
N THR A 89 7.52 9.93 5.29
CA THR A 89 8.92 9.74 4.92
C THR A 89 9.05 9.66 3.40
N PRO A 90 10.24 9.95 2.83
CA PRO A 90 10.50 9.71 1.42
C PRO A 90 10.37 8.23 1.07
N GLY A 91 10.28 7.93 -0.23
CA GLY A 91 10.20 6.57 -0.73
C GLY A 91 11.37 5.70 -0.26
N TRP A 92 11.07 4.45 0.09
CA TRP A 92 12.04 3.58 0.75
C TRP A 92 13.17 3.09 -0.18
N TRP A 93 13.10 3.37 -1.49
CA TRP A 93 14.09 2.97 -2.50
C TRP A 93 14.48 4.07 -3.51
N GLU A 94 14.43 5.35 -3.12
CA GLU A 94 14.71 6.50 -3.99
C GLU A 94 16.05 6.43 -4.75
N GLY A 95 17.09 5.81 -4.15
CA GLY A 95 18.40 5.68 -4.80
C GLY A 95 18.47 4.64 -5.93
N VAL A 96 17.44 3.80 -6.07
CA VAL A 96 17.39 2.68 -7.02
C VAL A 96 16.30 2.86 -8.07
N VAL A 97 15.17 3.47 -7.68
CA VAL A 97 14.01 3.68 -8.56
C VAL A 97 13.78 5.18 -8.77
N GLY A 98 13.81 5.61 -10.04
CA GLY A 98 13.58 6.99 -10.42
C GLY A 98 14.34 7.38 -11.68
N ARG A 99 14.21 8.65 -12.10
CA ARG A 99 14.83 9.16 -13.33
C ARG A 99 16.35 8.97 -13.32
N GLY A 100 16.86 8.17 -14.26
CA GLY A 100 18.28 7.89 -14.42
C GLY A 100 18.89 6.93 -13.39
N HIS A 101 18.08 6.31 -12.52
CA HIS A 101 18.52 5.26 -11.61
C HIS A 101 18.54 3.87 -12.29
N ALA A 102 18.89 2.83 -11.53
CA ALA A 102 18.96 1.45 -12.05
C ALA A 102 17.60 0.96 -12.58
N VAL A 103 16.52 1.31 -11.89
CA VAL A 103 15.14 1.18 -12.38
C VAL A 103 14.69 2.57 -12.84
N ASP A 104 14.95 2.85 -14.11
CA ASP A 104 14.76 4.18 -14.72
C ASP A 104 13.30 4.42 -15.11
N THR A 105 12.62 5.32 -14.42
CA THR A 105 11.20 5.65 -14.66
C THR A 105 10.95 6.44 -15.94
N GLU A 106 12.00 6.89 -16.65
CA GLU A 106 11.87 7.42 -18.01
C GLU A 106 11.78 6.29 -19.07
N LYS A 107 12.10 5.05 -18.70
CA LYS A 107 12.10 3.87 -19.59
C LYS A 107 11.02 2.87 -19.22
N TYR A 108 10.83 2.64 -17.93
CA TYR A 108 9.94 1.62 -17.39
C TYR A 108 8.70 2.24 -16.74
N PHE A 109 7.60 1.51 -16.83
CA PHE A 109 6.42 1.74 -16.02
C PHE A 109 6.52 0.88 -14.77
N VAL A 110 6.78 1.52 -13.63
CA VAL A 110 7.00 0.83 -12.35
C VAL A 110 5.70 0.82 -11.57
N VAL A 111 5.33 -0.33 -11.01
CA VAL A 111 4.16 -0.50 -10.14
C VAL A 111 4.63 -1.10 -8.81
N CYS A 112 4.10 -0.62 -7.68
CA CYS A 112 4.29 -1.25 -6.38
C CYS A 112 2.95 -1.28 -5.64
N ALA A 113 2.51 -2.48 -5.28
CA ALA A 113 1.33 -2.67 -4.45
C ALA A 113 1.74 -2.88 -3.00
N ASN A 114 1.03 -2.27 -2.06
CA ASN A 114 1.10 -2.66 -0.66
C ASN A 114 0.41 -4.02 -0.50
N VAL A 115 1.04 -4.95 0.22
CA VAL A 115 0.56 -6.33 0.34
C VAL A 115 -0.77 -6.45 1.08
N LEU A 116 -1.51 -7.51 0.75
CA LEU A 116 -2.64 -7.97 1.56
C LEU A 116 -2.17 -8.25 2.99
N GLY A 117 -2.91 -7.76 3.98
CA GLY A 117 -2.52 -7.82 5.39
C GLY A 117 -1.60 -6.68 5.84
N GLY A 118 -1.14 -5.82 4.92
CA GLY A 118 -0.37 -4.60 5.24
C GLY A 118 -1.19 -3.55 5.99
N CYS A 119 -0.55 -2.43 6.33
CA CYS A 119 -1.17 -1.36 7.12
C CYS A 119 -1.23 0.01 6.41
N GLN A 120 -0.69 0.14 5.20
CA GLN A 120 -0.66 1.39 4.43
C GLN A 120 -1.63 1.35 3.24
N GLY A 121 -2.91 1.09 3.52
CA GLY A 121 -4.02 1.24 2.55
C GLY A 121 -4.64 -0.05 2.00
N SER A 122 -3.86 -1.12 1.82
CA SER A 122 -4.41 -2.42 1.39
C SER A 122 -5.22 -3.08 2.52
N THR A 123 -6.16 -3.96 2.17
CA THR A 123 -7.00 -4.67 3.15
C THR A 123 -6.11 -5.45 4.12
N GLY A 124 -6.26 -5.13 5.40
CA GLY A 124 -5.51 -5.76 6.48
C GLY A 124 -6.25 -5.69 7.80
N PRO A 125 -5.59 -6.02 8.92
CA PRO A 125 -6.24 -6.06 10.24
C PRO A 125 -6.88 -4.73 10.68
N ALA A 126 -6.41 -3.59 10.17
CA ALA A 126 -6.98 -2.27 10.48
C ALA A 126 -8.23 -1.94 9.65
N SER A 127 -8.45 -2.64 8.53
CA SER A 127 -9.61 -2.41 7.65
C SER A 127 -10.91 -2.77 8.35
N LEU A 128 -12.01 -2.14 7.93
CA LEU A 128 -13.33 -2.42 8.50
C LEU A 128 -13.84 -3.78 8.01
N HIS A 129 -14.33 -4.57 8.94
CA HIS A 129 -14.97 -5.86 8.67
C HIS A 129 -16.36 -5.62 8.07
N PRO A 130 -16.75 -6.35 7.00
CA PRO A 130 -18.01 -6.10 6.29
C PRO A 130 -19.26 -6.31 7.17
N ASP A 131 -19.22 -7.29 8.06
CA ASP A 131 -20.40 -7.65 8.89
C ASP A 131 -20.77 -6.61 9.95
N ASP A 132 -19.79 -5.94 10.57
CA ASP A 132 -20.02 -5.09 11.74
C ASP A 132 -19.38 -3.70 11.68
N GLY A 133 -18.64 -3.40 10.61
CA GLY A 133 -17.97 -2.12 10.40
C GLY A 133 -16.86 -1.82 11.41
N LYS A 134 -16.43 -2.78 12.24
CA LYS A 134 -15.30 -2.63 13.17
C LYS A 134 -14.04 -3.16 12.50
N PRO A 135 -12.82 -2.73 12.93
CA PRO A 135 -11.59 -3.29 12.41
C PRO A 135 -11.59 -4.84 12.46
N TYR A 136 -11.02 -5.49 11.44
CA TYR A 136 -10.86 -6.95 11.45
C TYR A 136 -10.13 -7.41 12.72
N GLY A 137 -9.01 -6.76 13.05
CA GLY A 137 -8.14 -7.15 14.15
C GLY A 137 -7.70 -8.60 14.03
N LEU A 138 -7.80 -9.36 15.12
CA LEU A 138 -7.49 -10.79 15.15
C LEU A 138 -8.44 -11.67 14.32
N ARG A 139 -9.54 -11.10 13.79
CA ARG A 139 -10.42 -11.81 12.85
C ARG A 139 -9.88 -11.82 11.42
N PHE A 140 -8.86 -11.00 11.12
CA PHE A 140 -8.25 -11.04 9.80
C PHE A 140 -7.64 -12.44 9.57
N PRO A 141 -7.94 -13.10 8.43
CA PRO A 141 -7.45 -14.44 8.18
C PRO A 141 -5.92 -14.43 8.08
N VAL A 142 -5.33 -15.60 8.36
CA VAL A 142 -3.91 -15.82 8.05
C VAL A 142 -3.74 -15.72 6.54
N VAL A 143 -2.78 -14.89 6.11
CA VAL A 143 -2.38 -14.73 4.71
C VAL A 143 -0.96 -15.21 4.51
N THR A 144 -0.65 -15.60 3.28
CA THR A 144 0.63 -16.16 2.85
C THR A 144 1.22 -15.30 1.73
N ILE A 145 2.47 -15.57 1.35
CA ILE A 145 3.05 -14.93 0.16
C ILE A 145 2.25 -15.31 -1.09
N ARG A 146 1.66 -16.51 -1.17
CA ARG A 146 0.82 -16.91 -2.31
C ARG A 146 -0.42 -16.04 -2.45
N ASP A 147 -0.97 -15.56 -1.34
CA ASP A 147 -2.15 -14.67 -1.36
C ASP A 147 -1.79 -13.25 -1.81
N MET A 148 -0.50 -12.90 -1.80
CA MET A 148 0.02 -11.59 -2.19
C MET A 148 0.43 -11.51 -3.68
N VAL A 149 0.56 -12.64 -4.38
CA VAL A 149 1.11 -12.73 -5.76
C VAL A 149 0.13 -13.30 -6.79
#